data_AF-A0A835R9U3-F1
#
_entry.id   AF-A0A835R9U3-F1
#
_cell.length_a   1.000
_cell.length_b   1.000
_cell.length_c   1.000
_cell.angle_alpha   90.00
_cell.angle_beta   90.00
_cell.angle_gamma   90.00
#
_symmetry.space_group_name_H-M   'P 1'
#
loop_
_entity.id
_entity.type
_entity.pdbx_description
1 polymer ?
#
loop_
_entity_poly.entity_id
_entity_poly.type
_entity_poly.pdbx_seq_one_letter_code
_entity_poly.pdbx_strand_id
1 'polypeptide(L)'
;MVCKFLLHPHVWLRNISSRLVALYFAAVSESRTDSEKINQTTLYLINPSKLFSIAVSFLTQLETQEMDDSIGKIIAQDIVFSICGLHSFAKQEYYTSFRKIWSMFDVSEQNSYLEAFDLLGSRGAKKTFVLSTSVTSQFLTKEEDTSALENIDNLQSLLVVPLLRKLGKIAVERDESQMKIVFNCLRMIASQIGTQGIRDYSVYILLPLYKVCEGYAGKLVSDDVKQFAEEVRNGIRDLLGVDLFVQIYNQIRKKLKGKRDKRRQHQKLIAVINPMLHAKRKLRVAAKHQANKRRKIEAIKMGKKELERVLILERL
;
A
#
# COMPACT_ATOMS: atom_id res chain seq x y z
N MET A 1 0.01 -18.84 15.99
CA MET A 1 -1.38 -19.15 16.42
C MET A 1 -2.27 -17.91 16.29
N VAL A 2 -1.91 -16.77 16.88
CA VAL A 2 -2.68 -15.50 16.82
C VAL A 2 -2.81 -14.93 15.40
N CYS A 3 -1.76 -14.98 14.58
CA CYS A 3 -1.78 -14.39 13.23
C CYS A 3 -2.86 -14.96 12.30
N LYS A 4 -3.30 -16.22 12.52
CA LYS A 4 -4.37 -16.84 11.74
C LYS A 4 -5.72 -16.15 11.92
N PHE A 5 -5.93 -15.48 13.05
CA PHE A 5 -7.19 -14.81 13.38
C PHE A 5 -7.23 -13.33 12.95
N LEU A 6 -6.13 -12.78 12.42
CA LEU A 6 -6.09 -11.41 11.91
C LEU A 6 -7.04 -11.19 10.72
N LEU A 7 -7.37 -12.23 9.97
CA LEU A 7 -8.33 -12.18 8.85
C LEU A 7 -9.60 -12.98 9.12
N HIS A 8 -9.92 -13.21 10.39
CA HIS A 8 -11.12 -13.94 10.75
C HIS A 8 -12.38 -13.15 10.36
N PRO A 9 -13.44 -13.80 9.84
CA PRO A 9 -14.69 -13.12 9.47
C PRO A 9 -15.29 -12.31 10.62
N HIS A 10 -15.21 -12.84 11.85
CA HIS A 10 -15.74 -12.20 13.05
C HIS A 10 -14.87 -11.01 13.51
N VAL A 11 -15.42 -9.79 13.44
CA VAL A 11 -14.72 -8.52 13.73
C VAL A 11 -14.13 -8.49 15.14
N TRP A 12 -14.88 -8.91 16.16
CA TRP A 12 -14.38 -8.91 17.55
C TRP A 12 -13.12 -9.78 17.72
N LEU A 13 -13.07 -10.95 17.08
CA LEU A 13 -11.92 -11.86 17.20
C LEU A 13 -10.68 -11.29 16.51
N ARG A 14 -10.89 -10.66 15.36
CA ARG A 14 -9.85 -9.94 14.62
C ARG A 14 -9.32 -8.74 15.41
N ASN A 15 -10.18 -7.97 16.06
CA ASN A 15 -9.77 -6.82 16.89
C ASN A 15 -8.94 -7.28 18.11
N ILE A 16 -9.37 -8.34 18.79
CA ILE A 16 -8.58 -8.93 19.90
C ILE A 16 -7.22 -9.42 19.40
N SER A 17 -7.20 -10.13 18.27
CA SER A 17 -5.96 -10.64 17.69
C SER A 17 -5.01 -9.51 17.31
N SER A 18 -5.54 -8.40 16.78
CA SER A 18 -4.77 -7.20 16.46
C SER A 18 -4.16 -6.58 17.72
N ARG A 19 -4.95 -6.44 18.79
CA ARG A 19 -4.46 -5.94 20.09
C ARG A 19 -3.38 -6.85 20.69
N LEU A 20 -3.52 -8.16 20.58
CA LEU A 20 -2.51 -9.11 21.07
C LEU A 20 -1.18 -8.99 20.30
N VAL A 21 -1.24 -8.80 18.99
CA VAL A 21 -0.03 -8.55 18.18
C VAL A 21 0.62 -7.23 18.59
N ALA A 22 -0.16 -6.17 18.79
CA ALA A 22 0.35 -4.89 19.26
C ALA A 22 1.01 -4.96 20.63
N LEU A 23 0.40 -5.68 21.60
CA LEU A 23 1.00 -5.92 22.92
C LEU A 23 2.31 -6.68 22.81
N TYR A 24 2.38 -7.68 21.92
CA TYR A 24 3.61 -8.41 21.66
C TYR A 24 4.70 -7.48 21.09
N PHE A 25 4.38 -6.66 20.09
CA PHE A 25 5.33 -5.71 19.51
C PHE A 25 5.79 -4.62 20.50
N ALA A 26 4.91 -4.18 21.41
CA ALA A 26 5.26 -3.27 22.48
C ALA A 26 6.28 -3.90 23.45
N ALA A 27 5.99 -5.10 23.97
CA ALA A 27 6.90 -5.82 24.86
C ALA A 27 8.26 -6.11 24.21
N VAL A 28 8.27 -6.40 22.91
CA VAL A 28 9.49 -6.55 22.12
C VAL A 28 10.28 -5.24 22.00
N SER A 29 9.59 -4.10 21.88
CA SER A 29 10.24 -2.80 21.74
C SER A 29 10.86 -2.35 23.05
N GLU A 30 10.17 -2.56 24.18
CA GLU A 30 10.67 -2.27 25.53
C GLU A 30 11.86 -3.16 25.90
N SER A 31 11.79 -4.45 25.60
CA SER A 31 12.92 -5.36 25.86
C SER A 31 14.18 -5.07 25.01
N ARG A 32 14.07 -4.33 23.90
CA ARG A 32 15.22 -3.88 23.11
C ARG A 32 15.95 -2.69 23.72
N THR A 33 15.29 -1.89 24.56
CA THR A 33 15.93 -0.76 25.25
C THR A 33 16.71 -1.22 26.49
N ASP A 34 16.29 -2.33 27.09
CA ASP A 34 16.90 -2.92 28.27
C ASP A 34 17.85 -4.05 27.83
N SER A 35 19.08 -3.68 27.47
CA SER A 35 20.06 -4.60 26.93
C SER A 35 20.54 -5.63 27.95
N GLU A 36 19.85 -6.77 28.05
CA GLU A 36 20.41 -8.01 28.62
C GLU A 36 19.69 -9.27 28.05
N LYS A 37 20.32 -9.86 27.03
CA LYS A 37 20.11 -11.23 26.50
C LYS A 37 18.66 -11.68 26.31
N ILE A 38 17.99 -11.18 25.27
CA ILE A 38 16.83 -11.88 24.72
C ILE A 38 17.33 -13.07 23.88
N ASN A 39 17.04 -14.29 24.36
CA ASN A 39 17.27 -15.51 23.59
C ASN A 39 16.54 -15.41 22.24
N GLN A 40 17.21 -15.78 21.14
CA GLN A 40 16.63 -15.78 19.79
C GLN A 40 15.34 -16.62 19.70
N THR A 41 15.15 -17.56 20.62
CA THR A 41 13.98 -18.44 20.76
C THR A 41 12.70 -17.73 21.25
N THR A 42 12.80 -16.57 21.91
CA THR A 42 11.64 -15.84 22.48
C THR A 42 10.95 -14.87 21.51
N LEU A 43 11.53 -14.63 20.33
CA LEU A 43 11.05 -13.62 19.36
C LEU A 43 10.29 -14.23 18.17
N TYR A 44 9.40 -15.20 18.42
CA TYR A 44 8.70 -15.97 17.39
C TYR A 44 8.00 -15.13 16.31
N LEU A 45 7.39 -13.98 16.65
CA LEU A 45 6.73 -13.14 15.63
C LEU A 45 7.68 -12.21 14.89
N ILE A 46 8.93 -12.08 15.32
CA ILE A 46 9.99 -11.29 14.65
C ILE A 46 10.79 -12.16 13.67
N ASN A 47 10.13 -13.15 13.05
CA ASN A 47 10.65 -13.80 11.86
C ASN A 47 10.17 -12.99 10.63
N PRO A 48 11.03 -12.69 9.63
CA PRO A 48 10.61 -12.03 8.39
C PRO A 48 9.37 -12.66 7.72
N SER A 49 9.22 -13.99 7.74
CA SER A 49 8.05 -14.65 7.16
C SER A 49 6.75 -14.25 7.88
N LYS A 50 6.80 -14.18 9.21
CA LYS A 50 5.67 -13.80 10.07
C LYS A 50 5.41 -12.31 10.00
N LEU A 51 6.42 -11.46 10.06
CA LEU A 51 6.29 -10.00 9.91
C LEU A 51 5.65 -9.63 8.58
N PHE A 52 6.05 -10.29 7.49
CA PHE A 52 5.42 -10.09 6.19
C PHE A 52 3.96 -10.51 6.20
N SER A 53 3.65 -11.72 6.71
CA SER A 53 2.27 -12.22 6.79
C SER A 53 1.36 -11.33 7.67
N ILE A 54 1.90 -10.83 8.78
CA ILE A 54 1.22 -9.89 9.69
C ILE A 54 0.96 -8.57 8.97
N ALA A 55 1.98 -8.00 8.31
CA ALA A 55 1.83 -6.76 7.54
C ALA A 55 0.77 -6.91 6.44
N VAL A 56 0.79 -8.01 5.68
CA VAL A 56 -0.24 -8.28 4.66
C VAL A 56 -1.63 -8.36 5.29
N SER A 57 -1.77 -9.05 6.42
CA SER A 57 -3.05 -9.20 7.12
C SER A 57 -3.60 -7.84 7.58
N PHE A 58 -2.75 -6.98 8.13
CA PHE A 58 -3.18 -5.64 8.53
C PHE A 58 -3.50 -4.73 7.33
N LEU A 59 -2.77 -4.85 6.23
CA LEU A 59 -3.08 -4.13 4.99
C LEU A 59 -4.41 -4.57 4.37
N THR A 60 -4.75 -5.85 4.43
CA THR A 60 -6.04 -6.35 3.95
C THR A 60 -7.18 -5.95 4.89
N GLN A 61 -6.98 -5.94 6.22
CA GLN A 61 -7.94 -5.35 7.15
C GLN A 61 -8.19 -3.87 6.84
N LEU A 62 -7.11 -3.08 6.70
CA LEU A 62 -7.18 -1.66 6.36
C LEU A 62 -7.86 -1.41 5.00
N GLU A 63 -7.79 -2.37 4.08
CA GLU A 63 -8.45 -2.26 2.77
C GLU A 63 -9.95 -2.59 2.82
N THR A 64 -10.37 -3.50 3.70
CA THR A 64 -11.69 -4.13 3.66
C THR A 64 -12.67 -3.63 4.71
N GLN A 65 -12.17 -3.04 5.80
CA GLN A 65 -12.97 -2.70 6.97
C GLN A 65 -12.89 -1.21 7.28
N GLU A 66 -14.04 -0.60 7.56
CA GLU A 66 -14.08 0.71 8.22
C GLU A 66 -13.66 0.53 9.67
N MET A 67 -12.59 1.23 10.05
CA MET A 67 -11.94 1.07 11.35
C MET A 67 -12.27 2.25 12.23
N ASP A 68 -12.60 1.98 13.49
CA ASP A 68 -12.62 3.01 14.52
C ASP A 68 -11.21 3.60 14.70
N ASP A 69 -11.13 4.87 15.09
CA ASP A 69 -9.85 5.60 15.22
C ASP A 69 -8.84 4.88 16.14
N SER A 70 -9.33 4.27 17.23
CA SER A 70 -8.49 3.54 18.19
C SER A 70 -7.83 2.31 17.56
N ILE A 71 -8.60 1.51 16.82
CA ILE A 71 -8.11 0.28 16.17
C ILE A 71 -7.28 0.65 14.94
N GLY A 72 -7.67 1.70 14.20
CA GLY A 72 -6.90 2.25 13.10
C GLY A 72 -5.48 2.65 13.52
N LYS A 73 -5.33 3.27 14.70
CA LYS A 73 -4.01 3.60 15.27
C LYS A 73 -3.18 2.36 15.59
N ILE A 74 -3.79 1.33 16.18
CA ILE A 74 -3.11 0.07 16.51
C ILE A 74 -2.62 -0.61 15.22
N ILE A 75 -3.50 -0.76 14.24
CA ILE A 75 -3.16 -1.34 12.94
C ILE A 75 -2.04 -0.55 12.26
N ALA A 76 -2.09 0.79 12.31
CA ALA A 76 -1.04 1.63 11.75
C ALA A 76 0.33 1.34 12.40
N GLN A 77 0.37 1.29 13.73
CA GLN A 77 1.59 0.99 14.48
C GLN A 77 2.13 -0.41 14.16
N ASP A 78 1.27 -1.41 14.07
CA ASP A 78 1.68 -2.78 13.76
C ASP A 78 2.17 -2.94 12.31
N ILE A 79 1.55 -2.23 11.36
CA ILE A 79 2.04 -2.14 9.97
C ILE A 79 3.43 -1.52 9.95
N VAL A 80 3.62 -0.40 10.65
CA VAL A 80 4.89 0.32 10.73
C VAL A 80 5.96 -0.59 11.34
N PHE A 81 5.67 -1.21 12.48
CA PHE A 81 6.59 -2.13 13.16
C PHE A 81 7.01 -3.28 12.24
N SER A 82 6.03 -3.91 11.58
CA SER A 82 6.29 -5.03 10.67
C SER A 82 7.14 -4.62 9.48
N ILE A 83 6.82 -3.51 8.83
CA ILE A 83 7.58 -3.01 7.67
C ILE A 83 9.00 -2.57 8.06
N CYS A 84 9.17 -1.87 9.19
CA CYS A 84 10.48 -1.42 9.65
C CYS A 84 11.34 -2.59 10.17
N GLY A 85 10.71 -3.61 10.77
CA GLY A 85 11.37 -4.87 11.12
C GLY A 85 11.88 -5.60 9.88
N LEU A 86 11.07 -5.71 8.83
CA LEU A 86 11.48 -6.28 7.54
C LEU A 86 12.58 -5.47 6.85
N HIS A 87 12.53 -4.14 6.93
CA HIS A 87 13.60 -3.27 6.44
C HIS A 87 14.92 -3.54 7.17
N SER A 88 14.87 -3.59 8.51
CA SER A 88 16.04 -3.84 9.34
C SER A 88 16.65 -5.21 9.03
N PHE A 89 15.82 -6.24 8.90
CA PHE A 89 16.24 -7.57 8.46
C PHE A 89 16.91 -7.53 7.08
N ALA A 90 16.29 -6.85 6.10
CA ALA A 90 16.82 -6.73 4.75
C ALA A 90 18.10 -5.88 4.65
N LYS A 91 18.41 -5.03 5.64
CA LYS A 91 19.65 -4.23 5.72
C LYS A 91 20.78 -4.95 6.47
N GLN A 92 20.46 -5.79 7.46
CA GLN A 92 21.47 -6.46 8.29
C GLN A 92 22.25 -7.54 7.53
N GLU A 93 21.63 -8.19 6.54
CA GLU A 93 22.28 -9.29 5.80
C GLU A 93 23.00 -8.80 4.55
N TYR A 94 24.19 -8.23 4.73
CA TYR A 94 25.05 -7.78 3.61
C TYR A 94 25.61 -8.91 2.73
N TYR A 95 25.41 -10.20 3.07
CA TYR A 95 26.06 -11.33 2.37
C TYR A 95 25.21 -12.60 2.20
N THR A 96 23.95 -12.64 2.63
CA THR A 96 23.10 -13.82 2.44
C THR A 96 22.12 -13.57 1.30
N SER A 97 22.25 -14.30 0.19
CA SER A 97 21.20 -14.30 -0.83
C SER A 97 19.86 -14.71 -0.19
N PHE A 98 18.77 -14.01 -0.53
CA PHE A 98 17.43 -14.36 -0.06
C PHE A 98 17.10 -15.84 -0.26
N ARG A 99 17.66 -16.49 -1.30
CA ARG A 99 17.56 -17.93 -1.53
C ARG A 99 17.99 -18.76 -0.32
N LYS A 100 19.10 -18.41 0.32
CA LYS A 100 19.66 -19.14 1.46
C LYS A 100 18.78 -18.98 2.70
N ILE A 101 18.26 -17.77 2.94
CA ILE A 101 17.28 -17.50 4.01
C ILE A 101 15.98 -18.29 3.75
N TRP A 102 15.49 -18.26 2.51
CA TRP A 102 14.29 -18.98 2.11
C TRP A 102 14.42 -20.48 2.36
N SER A 103 15.57 -21.07 2.03
CA SER A 103 15.84 -22.49 2.30
C SER A 103 15.94 -22.85 3.78
N MET A 104 16.14 -21.86 4.67
CA MET A 104 16.15 -22.07 6.13
C MET A 104 14.73 -22.09 6.71
N PHE A 105 13.74 -21.55 6.01
CA PHE A 105 12.35 -21.60 6.47
C PHE A 105 11.79 -23.01 6.33
N ASP A 106 10.96 -23.39 7.30
CA ASP A 106 10.18 -24.60 7.20
C ASP A 106 9.14 -24.49 6.05
N VAL A 107 8.66 -25.64 5.58
CA VAL A 107 7.67 -25.70 4.48
C VAL A 107 6.40 -24.92 4.83
N SER A 108 6.02 -24.85 6.10
CA SER A 108 4.81 -24.15 6.55
C SER A 108 4.96 -22.62 6.48
N GLU A 109 6.14 -22.09 6.77
CA GLU A 109 6.53 -20.69 6.69
C GLU A 109 6.65 -20.24 5.24
N GLN A 110 7.25 -21.08 4.40
CA GLN A 110 7.29 -20.85 2.96
C GLN A 110 5.88 -20.75 2.37
N ASN A 111 4.99 -21.70 2.71
CA ASN A 111 3.60 -21.69 2.25
C ASN A 111 2.85 -20.45 2.75
N SER A 112 2.98 -20.10 4.04
CA SER A 112 2.35 -18.91 4.63
C SER A 112 2.79 -17.63 3.91
N TYR A 113 4.07 -17.54 3.52
CA TYR A 113 4.60 -16.38 2.80
C TYR A 113 4.05 -16.29 1.37
N LEU A 114 3.91 -17.43 0.68
CA LEU A 114 3.31 -17.47 -0.65
C LEU A 114 1.81 -17.13 -0.63
N GLU A 115 1.07 -17.60 0.36
CA GLU A 115 -0.33 -17.23 0.61
C GLU A 115 -0.46 -15.72 0.86
N ALA A 116 0.47 -15.13 1.64
CA ALA A 116 0.50 -13.69 1.87
C ALA A 116 0.66 -12.89 0.57
N PHE A 117 1.43 -13.36 -0.41
CA PHE A 117 1.48 -12.70 -1.73
C PHE A 117 0.18 -12.75 -2.51
N ASP A 118 -0.57 -13.86 -2.41
CA ASP A 118 -1.87 -13.98 -3.05
C ASP A 118 -2.86 -12.99 -2.45
N LEU A 119 -2.88 -12.88 -1.11
CA LEU A 119 -3.67 -11.89 -0.37
C LEU A 119 -3.29 -10.45 -0.71
N LEU A 120 -1.99 -10.19 -0.92
CA LEU A 120 -1.52 -8.87 -1.36
C LEU A 120 -2.04 -8.49 -2.75
N GLY A 121 -2.39 -9.49 -3.58
CA GLY A 121 -2.86 -9.33 -4.95
C GLY A 121 -1.74 -8.98 -5.94
N SER A 122 -0.48 -9.19 -5.56
CA SER A 122 0.70 -8.81 -6.34
C SER A 122 1.24 -10.00 -7.14
N ARG A 123 0.53 -10.37 -8.23
CA ARG A 123 0.95 -11.48 -9.10
C ARG A 123 2.37 -11.29 -9.66
N GLY A 124 2.73 -10.05 -9.99
CA GLY A 124 4.08 -9.72 -10.45
C GLY A 124 5.14 -9.96 -9.38
N ALA A 125 4.92 -9.49 -8.15
CA ALA A 125 5.88 -9.72 -7.06
C ALA A 125 5.99 -11.20 -6.71
N LYS A 126 4.87 -11.95 -6.70
CA LYS A 126 4.88 -13.40 -6.51
C LYS A 126 5.69 -14.12 -7.59
N LYS A 127 5.54 -13.74 -8.86
CA LYS A 127 6.34 -14.29 -9.97
C LYS A 127 7.83 -13.99 -9.79
N THR A 128 8.19 -12.72 -9.57
CA THR A 128 9.59 -12.31 -9.33
C THR A 128 10.18 -13.06 -8.14
N PHE A 129 9.39 -13.24 -7.08
CA PHE A 129 9.76 -14.00 -5.91
C PHE A 129 10.08 -15.46 -6.22
N VAL A 130 9.15 -16.18 -6.86
CA VAL A 130 9.33 -17.59 -7.23
C VAL A 130 10.54 -17.78 -8.17
N LEU A 131 10.78 -16.82 -9.06
CA LEU A 131 11.96 -16.83 -9.93
C LEU A 131 13.26 -16.66 -9.12
N SER A 132 13.25 -15.81 -8.11
CA SER A 132 14.42 -15.55 -7.25
C SER A 132 14.77 -16.76 -6.37
N THR A 133 13.77 -17.57 -6.01
CA THR A 133 13.94 -18.75 -5.15
C THR A 133 14.12 -20.08 -5.91
N SER A 134 13.78 -20.15 -7.20
CA SER A 134 13.90 -21.37 -8.02
C SER A 134 15.24 -21.46 -8.76
N VAL A 135 15.74 -22.67 -9.03
CA VAL A 135 17.08 -22.93 -9.61
C VAL A 135 17.26 -22.36 -11.04
N THR A 136 16.17 -22.08 -11.75
CA THR A 136 16.18 -21.73 -13.18
C THR A 136 16.29 -20.22 -13.40
N SER A 137 17.43 -19.62 -13.02
CA SER A 137 17.69 -18.18 -13.20
C SER A 137 18.21 -17.80 -14.59
N GLN A 138 17.99 -18.64 -15.61
CA GLN A 138 18.29 -18.33 -17.00
C GLN A 138 17.06 -18.60 -17.85
N PHE A 139 16.70 -17.62 -18.69
CA PHE A 139 15.55 -17.58 -19.62
C PHE A 139 14.19 -17.14 -19.05
N LEU A 140 13.93 -15.83 -19.11
CA LEU A 140 13.15 -15.22 -20.22
C LEU A 140 12.98 -13.72 -19.95
N THR A 141 13.85 -12.92 -20.54
CA THR A 141 13.51 -11.52 -20.84
C THR A 141 12.61 -11.51 -22.08
N LYS A 142 11.34 -11.11 -21.94
CA LYS A 142 10.70 -10.11 -22.81
C LYS A 142 9.27 -9.82 -22.39
N GLU A 143 9.04 -8.52 -22.25
CA GLU A 143 7.78 -7.77 -22.42
C GLU A 143 6.66 -7.98 -21.41
N GLU A 144 6.65 -7.12 -20.38
CA GLU A 144 5.47 -6.29 -20.09
C GLU A 144 5.91 -4.96 -19.44
N ASP A 145 5.42 -3.87 -20.02
CA ASP A 145 5.64 -2.48 -19.66
C ASP A 145 5.57 -2.21 -18.14
N THR A 146 6.71 -2.07 -17.46
CA THR A 146 6.95 -1.04 -16.43
C THR A 146 8.43 -1.01 -16.07
N SER A 147 9.01 0.19 -15.99
CA SER A 147 10.36 0.50 -15.52
C SER A 147 10.62 0.06 -14.07
N ALA A 148 10.67 -1.23 -13.81
CA ALA A 148 10.84 -1.82 -12.49
C ALA A 148 11.63 -3.12 -12.61
N LEU A 149 12.96 -3.04 -12.79
CA LEU A 149 13.93 -3.99 -12.25
C LEU A 149 15.35 -3.56 -12.65
N GLU A 150 15.89 -2.58 -11.93
CA GLU A 150 17.30 -2.64 -11.57
C GLU A 150 17.33 -3.22 -10.14
N ASN A 151 18.16 -4.26 -9.95
CA ASN A 151 18.37 -5.09 -8.76
C ASN A 151 17.28 -6.13 -8.45
N ILE A 152 17.38 -7.25 -9.17
CA ILE A 152 16.65 -8.51 -8.95
C ILE A 152 17.01 -9.18 -7.62
N ASP A 153 18.12 -8.82 -6.99
CA ASP A 153 18.66 -9.55 -5.82
C ASP A 153 18.54 -8.83 -4.47
N ASN A 154 17.93 -7.64 -4.41
CA ASN A 154 17.83 -6.91 -3.16
C ASN A 154 16.61 -7.41 -2.36
N LEU A 155 16.84 -8.05 -1.21
CA LEU A 155 15.82 -8.51 -0.24
C LEU A 155 14.70 -7.48 -0.01
N GLN A 156 15.08 -6.21 0.05
CA GLN A 156 14.17 -5.08 0.23
C GLN A 156 13.06 -5.01 -0.86
N SER A 157 13.41 -5.36 -2.10
CA SER A 157 12.47 -5.37 -3.23
C SER A 157 11.42 -6.47 -3.13
N LEU A 158 11.75 -7.57 -2.44
CA LEU A 158 10.88 -8.72 -2.22
C LEU A 158 10.03 -8.58 -0.96
N LEU A 159 10.61 -8.05 0.13
CA LEU A 159 9.95 -8.00 1.45
C LEU A 159 9.19 -6.69 1.68
N VAL A 160 9.78 -5.54 1.35
CA VAL A 160 9.28 -4.22 1.78
C VAL A 160 8.48 -3.53 0.68
N VAL A 161 9.03 -3.51 -0.54
CA VAL A 161 8.42 -2.80 -1.67
C VAL A 161 6.99 -3.25 -1.99
N PRO A 162 6.63 -4.55 -1.96
CA PRO A 162 5.25 -4.97 -2.23
C PRO A 162 4.25 -4.41 -1.20
N LEU A 163 4.65 -4.32 0.07
CA LEU A 163 3.83 -3.76 1.15
C LEU A 163 3.64 -2.26 0.97
N LEU A 164 4.70 -1.52 0.64
CA LEU A 164 4.61 -0.08 0.36
C LEU A 164 3.76 0.24 -0.87
N ARG A 165 3.85 -0.58 -1.93
CA ARG A 165 2.96 -0.45 -3.10
C ARG A 165 1.50 -0.67 -2.72
N LYS A 166 1.22 -1.65 -1.87
CA LYS A 166 -0.13 -1.92 -1.38
C LYS A 166 -0.68 -0.76 -0.54
N LEU A 167 0.12 -0.22 0.40
CA LEU A 167 -0.23 1.00 1.13
C LEU A 167 -0.59 2.14 0.18
N GLY A 168 0.27 2.43 -0.80
CA GLY A 168 0.02 3.48 -1.77
C GLY A 168 -1.22 3.24 -2.65
N LYS A 169 -1.60 1.98 -2.87
CA LYS A 169 -2.86 1.63 -3.56
C LYS A 169 -4.07 1.91 -2.68
N ILE A 170 -4.04 1.49 -1.42
CA ILE A 170 -5.10 1.73 -0.43
C ILE A 170 -5.36 3.24 -0.29
N ALA A 171 -4.30 4.06 -0.16
CA ALA A 171 -4.43 5.51 -0.05
C ALA A 171 -5.18 6.16 -1.22
N VAL A 172 -5.08 5.60 -2.43
CA VAL A 172 -5.74 6.19 -3.61
C VAL A 172 -7.16 5.64 -3.79
N GLU A 173 -7.38 4.35 -3.52
CA GLU A 173 -8.62 3.68 -3.83
C GLU A 173 -9.68 3.80 -2.72
N ARG A 174 -9.26 3.93 -1.45
CA ARG A 174 -10.16 3.87 -0.29
C ARG A 174 -10.39 5.19 0.43
N ASP A 175 -11.42 5.27 1.26
CA ASP A 175 -11.95 6.49 1.86
C ASP A 175 -10.93 7.31 2.67
N GLU A 176 -11.30 8.54 2.98
CA GLU A 176 -10.40 9.53 3.58
C GLU A 176 -9.86 9.12 4.95
N SER A 177 -10.63 8.37 5.75
CA SER A 177 -10.18 7.82 7.04
C SER A 177 -9.00 6.87 6.85
N GLN A 178 -9.14 5.86 5.98
CA GLN A 178 -8.09 4.90 5.66
C GLN A 178 -6.90 5.59 4.97
N MET A 179 -7.15 6.61 4.15
CA MET A 179 -6.10 7.43 3.54
C MET A 179 -5.24 8.14 4.58
N LYS A 180 -5.85 8.76 5.60
CA LYS A 180 -5.13 9.37 6.74
C LYS A 180 -4.30 8.34 7.50
N ILE A 181 -4.85 7.14 7.75
CA ILE A 181 -4.10 6.04 8.38
C ILE A 181 -2.85 5.69 7.56
N VAL A 182 -2.99 5.52 6.24
CA VAL A 182 -1.84 5.23 5.36
C VAL A 182 -0.79 6.33 5.40
N PHE A 183 -1.18 7.61 5.34
CA PHE A 183 -0.21 8.71 5.41
C PHE A 183 0.53 8.75 6.74
N ASN A 184 -0.17 8.42 7.84
CA ASN A 184 0.48 8.27 9.13
C ASN A 184 1.50 7.12 9.13
N CYS A 185 1.15 5.96 8.55
CA CYS A 185 2.10 4.85 8.38
C CYS A 185 3.32 5.27 7.56
N LEU A 186 3.12 5.96 6.43
CA LEU A 186 4.22 6.42 5.57
C LEU A 186 5.16 7.38 6.29
N ARG A 187 4.61 8.31 7.07
CA ARG A 187 5.40 9.22 7.92
C ARG A 187 6.21 8.46 8.96
N MET A 188 5.58 7.57 9.71
CA MET A 188 6.26 6.80 10.76
C MET A 188 7.33 5.85 10.20
N ILE A 189 7.03 5.17 9.09
CA ILE A 189 7.99 4.32 8.38
C ILE A 189 9.19 5.17 7.94
N ALA A 190 8.95 6.33 7.31
CA ALA A 190 10.04 7.20 6.87
C ALA A 190 10.94 7.62 8.02
N SER A 191 10.37 8.03 9.16
CA SER A 191 11.14 8.40 10.35
C SER A 191 11.96 7.22 10.92
N GLN A 192 11.42 6.00 10.92
CA GLN A 192 12.08 4.84 11.54
C GLN A 192 13.17 4.19 10.68
N ILE A 193 13.02 4.16 9.34
CA ILE A 193 14.02 3.55 8.44
C ILE A 193 15.25 4.45 8.18
N GLY A 194 15.18 5.73 8.57
CA GLY A 194 16.25 6.70 8.42
C GLY A 194 16.53 7.13 6.97
N THR A 195 17.45 8.06 6.79
CA THR A 195 17.71 8.74 5.49
C THR A 195 18.10 7.77 4.37
N GLN A 196 18.88 6.73 4.68
CA GLN A 196 19.28 5.71 3.70
C GLN A 196 18.11 4.81 3.30
N GLY A 197 17.29 4.38 4.25
CA GLY A 197 16.10 3.57 3.96
C GLY A 197 15.05 4.35 3.15
N ILE A 198 14.85 5.64 3.46
CA ILE A 198 13.90 6.47 2.70
C ILE A 198 14.35 6.60 1.24
N ARG A 199 15.66 6.70 0.96
CA ARG A 199 16.16 6.75 -0.43
C ARG A 199 15.76 5.51 -1.22
N ASP A 200 15.94 4.32 -0.63
CA ASP A 200 15.61 3.01 -1.22
C ASP A 200 14.11 2.90 -1.59
N TYR A 201 13.23 3.54 -0.82
CA TYR A 201 11.77 3.44 -0.99
C TYR A 201 11.08 4.73 -1.45
N SER A 202 11.85 5.77 -1.73
CA SER A 202 11.38 7.13 -1.93
C SER A 202 10.25 7.25 -2.96
N VAL A 203 10.39 6.57 -4.11
CA VAL A 203 9.36 6.56 -5.15
C VAL A 203 8.05 5.94 -4.65
N TYR A 204 8.10 4.90 -3.84
CA TYR A 204 6.90 4.20 -3.35
C TYR A 204 6.19 4.98 -2.25
N ILE A 205 6.96 5.63 -1.35
CA ILE A 205 6.43 6.46 -0.26
C ILE A 205 5.83 7.77 -0.82
N LEU A 206 6.55 8.45 -1.73
CA LEU A 206 6.12 9.76 -2.25
C LEU A 206 5.02 9.68 -3.30
N LEU A 207 4.87 8.57 -4.04
CA LEU A 207 3.86 8.44 -5.09
C LEU A 207 2.40 8.65 -4.61
N PRO A 208 1.91 8.02 -3.53
CA PRO A 208 0.56 8.26 -3.04
C PRO A 208 0.36 9.71 -2.57
N LEU A 209 1.35 10.28 -1.87
CA LEU A 209 1.32 11.68 -1.43
C LEU A 209 1.26 12.65 -2.62
N TYR A 210 2.11 12.44 -3.63
CA TYR A 210 2.10 13.17 -4.90
C TYR A 210 0.71 13.16 -5.54
N LYS A 211 0.09 11.98 -5.64
CA LYS A 211 -1.23 11.87 -6.27
C LYS A 211 -2.31 12.65 -5.52
N VAL A 212 -2.26 12.69 -4.19
CA VAL A 212 -3.27 13.40 -3.41
C VAL A 212 -3.03 14.91 -3.41
N CYS A 213 -1.79 15.36 -3.16
CA CYS A 213 -1.44 16.79 -3.20
C CYS A 213 -1.76 17.43 -4.56
N GLU A 214 -1.46 16.71 -5.66
CA GLU A 214 -1.61 17.23 -7.02
C GLU A 214 -3.00 16.93 -7.64
N GLY A 215 -3.94 16.38 -6.86
CA GLY A 215 -5.30 16.07 -7.35
C GLY A 215 -5.39 14.92 -8.37
N TYR A 216 -4.38 14.07 -8.47
CA TYR A 216 -4.37 12.87 -9.31
C TYR A 216 -4.89 11.59 -8.60
N ALA A 217 -5.55 11.73 -7.46
CA ALA A 217 -6.17 10.62 -6.73
C ALA A 217 -7.35 9.97 -7.49
N GLY A 218 -7.89 10.63 -8.53
CA GLY A 218 -9.00 10.13 -9.33
C GLY A 218 -10.37 10.25 -8.64
N LYS A 219 -10.42 10.90 -7.48
CA LYS A 219 -11.62 11.24 -6.71
C LYS A 219 -11.45 12.61 -6.04
N LEU A 220 -12.56 13.19 -5.60
CA LEU A 220 -12.53 14.38 -4.77
C LEU A 220 -11.97 14.00 -3.40
N VAL A 221 -11.02 14.79 -2.92
CA VAL A 221 -10.41 14.65 -1.59
C VAL A 221 -10.60 15.98 -0.88
N SER A 222 -11.05 15.95 0.36
CA SER A 222 -11.21 17.11 1.23
C SER A 222 -9.89 17.86 1.43
N ASP A 223 -9.99 19.16 1.71
CA ASP A 223 -8.79 19.99 1.87
C ASP A 223 -8.01 19.62 3.13
N ASP A 224 -8.68 19.18 4.20
CA ASP A 224 -8.05 18.65 5.42
C ASP A 224 -7.10 17.49 5.12
N VAL A 225 -7.53 16.54 4.28
CA VAL A 225 -6.71 15.37 3.92
C VAL A 225 -5.56 15.76 3.01
N LYS A 226 -5.77 16.72 2.10
CA LYS A 226 -4.68 17.25 1.26
C LYS A 226 -3.63 17.96 2.09
N GLN A 227 -4.04 18.82 3.02
CA GLN A 227 -3.13 19.53 3.93
C GLN A 227 -2.30 18.53 4.73
N PHE A 228 -2.95 17.49 5.28
CA PHE A 228 -2.24 16.42 5.97
C PHE A 228 -1.26 15.65 5.07
N ALA A 229 -1.61 15.41 3.81
CA ALA A 229 -0.69 14.80 2.83
C ALA A 229 0.52 15.70 2.53
N GLU A 230 0.32 17.01 2.44
CA GLU A 230 1.37 17.99 2.24
C GLU A 230 2.32 18.09 3.43
N GLU A 231 1.78 18.08 4.66
CA GLU A 231 2.56 18.02 5.89
C GLU A 231 3.47 16.78 5.90
N VAL A 232 2.91 15.60 5.61
CA VAL A 232 3.67 14.35 5.55
C VAL A 232 4.72 14.39 4.43
N ARG A 233 4.37 14.90 3.25
CA ARG A 233 5.31 15.08 2.14
C ARG A 233 6.47 16.00 2.51
N ASN A 234 6.18 17.11 3.18
CA ASN A 234 7.19 18.08 3.58
C ASN A 234 8.12 17.48 4.64
N GLY A 235 7.59 16.74 5.63
CA GLY A 235 8.43 16.00 6.58
C GLY A 235 9.36 14.98 5.89
N ILE A 236 8.88 14.27 4.86
CA ILE A 236 9.71 13.35 4.07
C ILE A 236 10.75 14.10 3.23
N ARG A 237 10.42 15.28 2.68
CA ARG A 237 11.39 16.15 1.98
C ARG A 237 12.51 16.55 2.92
N ASP A 238 12.18 16.95 4.14
CA ASP A 238 13.16 17.41 5.12
C ASP A 238 14.10 16.26 5.54
N LEU A 239 13.59 15.02 5.62
CA LEU A 239 14.41 13.82 5.85
C LEU A 239 15.31 13.43 4.65
N LEU A 240 14.85 13.62 3.41
CA LEU A 240 15.62 13.28 2.20
C LEU A 240 16.66 14.33 1.82
N GLY A 241 16.40 15.59 2.18
CA GLY A 241 17.05 16.75 1.61
C GLY A 241 16.37 17.22 0.32
N VAL A 242 16.39 18.54 0.10
CA VAL A 242 15.64 19.22 -0.97
C VAL A 242 16.04 18.70 -2.36
N ASP A 243 17.32 18.55 -2.64
CA ASP A 243 17.81 18.20 -3.98
C ASP A 243 17.31 16.83 -4.45
N LEU A 244 17.47 15.81 -3.60
CA LEU A 244 17.03 14.45 -3.89
C LEU A 244 15.51 14.37 -3.97
N PHE A 245 14.82 15.06 -3.06
CA PHE A 245 13.36 15.16 -3.12
C PHE A 245 12.90 15.69 -4.48
N VAL A 246 13.46 16.80 -4.96
CA VAL A 246 13.10 17.40 -6.26
C VAL A 246 13.37 16.42 -7.41
N GLN A 247 14.49 15.70 -7.39
CA GLN A 247 14.81 14.69 -8.40
C GLN A 247 13.76 13.57 -8.43
N ILE A 248 13.43 13.00 -7.27
CA ILE A 248 12.44 11.92 -7.14
C ILE A 248 11.03 12.40 -7.51
N TYR A 249 10.64 13.60 -7.07
CA TYR A 249 9.33 14.19 -7.38
C TYR A 249 9.18 14.41 -8.90
N ASN A 250 10.24 14.88 -9.56
CA ASN A 250 10.28 15.02 -11.01
C ASN A 250 10.25 13.66 -11.73
N GLN A 251 10.93 12.64 -11.20
CA GLN A 251 10.87 11.28 -11.72
C GLN A 251 9.43 10.73 -11.68
N ILE A 252 8.73 10.92 -10.54
CA ILE A 252 7.32 10.54 -10.38
C ILE A 252 6.45 11.29 -11.40
N ARG A 253 6.59 12.62 -11.49
CA ARG A 253 5.86 13.47 -12.43
C ARG A 253 6.05 13.00 -13.88
N LYS A 254 7.30 12.74 -14.31
CA LYS A 254 7.63 12.23 -15.64
C LYS A 254 7.02 10.85 -15.89
N LYS A 255 7.13 9.91 -14.94
CA LYS A 255 6.53 8.57 -15.05
C LYS A 255 5.01 8.62 -15.21
N LEU A 256 4.33 9.47 -14.43
CA LEU A 256 2.87 9.63 -14.51
C LEU A 256 2.43 10.33 -15.80
N LYS A 257 3.17 11.34 -16.26
CA LYS A 257 2.95 11.98 -17.56
C LYS A 257 3.11 10.96 -18.70
N GLY A 258 4.21 10.21 -18.71
CA GLY A 258 4.46 9.16 -19.70
C GLY A 258 3.35 8.11 -19.74
N LYS A 259 2.86 7.63 -18.59
CA LYS A 259 1.71 6.71 -18.55
C LYS A 259 0.42 7.33 -19.10
N ARG A 260 0.18 8.63 -18.89
CA ARG A 260 -0.99 9.32 -19.47
C ARG A 260 -0.84 9.47 -20.98
N ASP A 261 0.34 9.85 -21.45
CA ASP A 261 0.61 10.08 -22.87
C ASP A 261 0.58 8.77 -23.66
N LYS A 262 1.17 7.68 -23.15
CA LYS A 262 1.04 6.33 -23.72
C LYS A 262 -0.42 5.91 -23.88
N ARG A 263 -1.27 6.14 -22.86
CA ARG A 263 -2.71 5.83 -22.92
C ARG A 263 -3.47 6.69 -23.94
N ARG A 264 -3.07 7.94 -24.15
CA ARG A 264 -3.64 8.84 -25.17
C ARG A 264 -3.21 8.44 -26.57
N GLN A 265 -1.92 8.16 -26.77
CA GLN A 265 -1.36 7.70 -28.04
C GLN A 265 -1.99 6.37 -28.46
N HIS A 266 -2.07 5.39 -27.55
CA HIS A 266 -2.72 4.11 -27.82
C HIS A 266 -4.20 4.27 -28.23
N GLN A 267 -4.92 5.23 -27.64
CA GLN A 267 -6.30 5.54 -28.05
C GLN A 267 -6.38 6.14 -29.45
N LYS A 268 -5.44 7.03 -29.81
CA LYS A 268 -5.34 7.58 -31.17
C LYS A 268 -5.01 6.48 -32.19
N LEU A 269 -4.11 5.56 -31.84
CA LEU A 269 -3.77 4.42 -32.70
C LEU A 269 -4.97 3.49 -32.89
N ILE A 270 -5.71 3.14 -31.83
CA ILE A 270 -6.93 2.32 -31.96
C ILE A 270 -7.95 3.02 -32.86
N ALA A 271 -8.10 4.34 -32.81
CA ALA A 271 -9.03 5.06 -33.67
C ALA A 271 -8.73 4.85 -35.17
N VAL A 272 -7.45 4.68 -35.53
CA VAL A 272 -6.99 4.43 -36.90
C VAL A 272 -7.04 2.95 -37.25
N ILE A 273 -6.49 2.08 -36.38
CA ILE A 273 -6.35 0.63 -36.63
C ILE A 273 -7.72 -0.07 -36.54
N ASN A 274 -8.58 0.33 -35.60
CA ASN A 274 -9.89 -0.28 -35.38
C ASN A 274 -10.95 0.76 -34.99
N PRO A 275 -11.56 1.44 -36.00
CA PRO A 275 -12.54 2.50 -35.76
C PRO A 275 -13.82 1.99 -35.07
N MET A 276 -14.22 0.74 -35.32
CA MET A 276 -15.39 0.13 -34.67
C MET A 276 -15.21 -0.01 -33.16
N LEU A 277 -14.03 -0.50 -32.70
CA LEU A 277 -13.72 -0.58 -31.28
C LEU A 277 -13.68 0.81 -30.62
N HIS A 278 -13.14 1.81 -31.34
CA HIS A 278 -13.15 3.19 -30.85
C HIS A 278 -14.59 3.73 -30.70
N ALA A 279 -15.45 3.51 -31.69
CA ALA A 279 -16.85 3.92 -31.67
C ALA A 279 -17.63 3.24 -30.52
N LYS A 280 -17.47 1.92 -30.35
CA LYS A 280 -18.08 1.15 -29.25
C LYS A 280 -17.68 1.71 -27.89
N ARG A 281 -16.41 2.08 -27.72
CA ARG A 281 -15.93 2.74 -26.50
C ARG A 281 -16.57 4.12 -26.30
N LYS A 282 -16.68 4.95 -27.34
CA LYS A 282 -17.33 6.27 -27.26
C LYS A 282 -18.79 6.13 -26.79
N LEU A 283 -19.54 5.18 -27.36
CA LEU A 283 -20.91 4.89 -26.94
C LEU A 283 -20.98 4.50 -25.46
N ARG A 284 -20.08 3.62 -24.99
CA ARG A 284 -20.02 3.23 -23.56
C ARG A 284 -19.74 4.41 -22.63
N VAL A 285 -18.85 5.31 -23.03
CA VAL A 285 -18.52 6.52 -22.25
C VAL A 285 -19.71 7.48 -22.22
N ALA A 286 -20.37 7.71 -23.35
CA ALA A 286 -21.58 8.53 -23.43
C ALA A 286 -22.71 7.98 -22.55
N ALA A 287 -22.96 6.67 -22.60
CA ALA A 287 -23.93 6.00 -21.74
C ALA A 287 -23.61 6.19 -20.25
N LYS A 288 -22.33 6.07 -19.86
CA LYS A 288 -21.88 6.35 -18.49
C LYS A 288 -22.15 7.80 -18.08
N HIS A 289 -21.87 8.77 -18.94
CA HIS A 289 -22.15 10.18 -18.67
C HIS A 289 -23.65 10.46 -18.53
N GLN A 290 -24.48 9.87 -19.38
CA GLN A 290 -25.94 10.01 -19.32
C GLN A 290 -26.49 9.40 -18.01
N ALA A 291 -26.03 8.20 -17.64
CA ALA A 291 -26.42 7.57 -16.37
C ALA A 291 -26.01 8.41 -15.16
N ASN A 292 -24.80 8.98 -15.17
CA ASN A 292 -24.33 9.84 -14.09
C ASN A 292 -25.14 11.15 -14.00
N LYS A 293 -25.50 11.75 -15.13
CA LYS A 293 -26.37 12.94 -15.18
C LYS A 293 -27.76 12.62 -14.60
N ARG A 294 -28.35 11.48 -14.95
CA ARG A 294 -29.64 11.02 -14.40
C ARG A 294 -29.58 10.87 -12.88
N ARG A 295 -28.59 10.16 -12.35
CA ARG A 295 -28.39 9.98 -10.90
C ARG A 295 -28.28 11.30 -10.14
N LYS A 296 -27.56 12.29 -10.69
CA LYS A 296 -27.45 13.63 -10.07
C LYS A 296 -28.80 14.35 -10.02
N ILE A 297 -29.57 14.30 -11.11
CA ILE A 297 -30.91 14.92 -11.17
C ILE A 297 -31.86 14.25 -10.17
N GLU A 298 -31.83 12.92 -10.09
CA GLU A 298 -32.63 12.14 -9.12
C GLU A 298 -32.26 12.46 -7.68
N ALA A 299 -30.97 12.54 -7.34
CA ALA A 299 -30.52 12.93 -6.00
C ALA A 299 -30.99 14.33 -5.60
N ILE A 300 -30.92 15.31 -6.53
CA ILE A 300 -31.43 16.68 -6.28
C ILE A 300 -32.96 16.66 -6.08
N LYS A 301 -33.70 15.89 -6.88
CA LYS A 301 -35.16 15.77 -6.74
C LYS A 301 -35.55 15.12 -5.41
N MET A 302 -34.85 14.08 -4.98
CA MET A 302 -35.10 13.43 -3.69
C MET A 302 -34.80 14.38 -2.53
N GLY A 303 -33.66 15.09 -2.56
CA GLY A 303 -33.32 16.08 -1.53
C GLY A 303 -34.35 17.21 -1.42
N LYS A 304 -34.91 17.68 -2.54
CA LYS A 304 -36.03 18.65 -2.52
C LYS A 304 -37.29 18.09 -1.86
N LYS A 305 -37.65 16.84 -2.16
CA LYS A 305 -38.80 16.17 -1.53
C LYS A 305 -38.60 15.92 -0.04
N GLU A 306 -37.37 15.62 0.38
CA GLU A 306 -37.00 15.47 1.80
C GLU A 306 -37.21 16.80 2.54
N LEU A 307 -36.72 17.91 1.98
CA LEU A 307 -36.90 19.26 2.54
C LEU A 307 -38.37 19.67 2.60
N GLU A 308 -39.15 19.39 1.55
CA GLU A 308 -40.59 19.64 1.56
C GLU A 308 -41.31 18.84 2.66
N ARG A 309 -40.91 17.58 2.90
CA ARG A 309 -41.47 16.75 3.98
C ARG A 309 -41.13 17.28 5.37
N VAL A 310 -39.88 17.71 5.59
CA VAL A 310 -39.45 18.32 6.86
C VAL A 310 -40.22 19.62 7.13
N LEU A 311 -40.38 20.47 6.12
CA LEU A 311 -41.13 21.73 6.24
C LEU A 311 -42.63 21.52 6.51
N ILE A 312 -43.21 20.41 6.05
CA ILE A 312 -44.61 20.05 6.36
C ILE A 312 -44.73 19.56 7.81
N LEU A 313 -43.76 18.79 8.30
CA LEU A 313 -43.75 18.28 9.68
C LEU A 313 -43.46 19.37 10.71
N GLU A 314 -42.67 20.39 10.38
CA GLU A 314 -42.42 21.56 11.27
C GLU A 314 -43.60 22.54 11.34
N ARG A 315 -44.63 22.38 10.50
CA ARG A 315 -45.85 23.20 10.47
C ARG A 315 -47.06 22.52 11.13
N LEU A 316 -46.90 21.31 11.65
CA LEU A 316 -47.90 20.55 12.40
C LEU A 316 -47.53 20.53 13.88
#